data_AF-A0A1Y4I0F8-F1
#
_entry.id   AF-A0A1Y4I0F8-F1
#
_cell.length_a   1.000
_cell.length_b   1.000
_cell.length_c   1.000
_cell.angle_alpha   90.00
_cell.angle_beta   90.00
_cell.angle_gamma   90.00
#
_symmetry.space_group_name_H-M   'P 1'
#
loop_
_entity.id
_entity.type
_entity.pdbx_description
1 polymer ?
#
loop_
_entity_poly.entity_id
_entity_poly.type
_entity_poly.pdbx_seq_one_letter_code
_entity_poly.pdbx_strand_id
1 'polypeptide(L)'
;MKSLNHNLIYTLVMMKFFRFYLVLAAVLLPLCGWGQEKLFDKYSDMKNVKSVYISKPMLEMGPEYFTNIYLGSSTKKLNSVRLLSTSDSVVCKKLFKDIRSLLKPSDYKLLMKQKGTSTSSEFYVSKYVDIIEELIMLTYKEDKFLRFIYLEGKMTEKDVKDILLYQGTSDNVIH
;
A
#
# COMPACT_ATOMS: atom_id res chain seq x y z
N MET A 1 39.65 -47.58 16.22
CA MET A 1 39.94 -46.27 15.60
C MET A 1 39.15 -46.04 14.29
N LYS A 2 37.88 -46.47 14.19
CA LYS A 2 37.06 -46.35 12.96
C LYS A 2 35.74 -45.57 13.14
N SER A 3 35.32 -45.27 14.37
CA SER A 3 34.03 -44.59 14.64
C SER A 3 34.09 -43.05 14.60
N LEU A 4 35.26 -42.43 14.82
CA LEU A 4 35.40 -40.97 14.82
C LEU A 4 35.18 -40.35 13.43
N ASN A 5 35.53 -41.08 12.37
CA ASN A 5 35.46 -40.57 10.99
C ASN A 5 34.03 -40.55 10.44
N HIS A 6 33.16 -41.44 10.93
CA HIS A 6 31.78 -41.53 10.44
C HIS A 6 30.91 -40.36 10.93
N ASN A 7 31.01 -40.00 12.21
CA ASN A 7 30.29 -38.86 12.79
C ASN A 7 30.73 -37.53 12.16
N LEU A 8 32.03 -37.36 11.90
CA LEU A 8 32.56 -36.14 11.27
C LEU A 8 32.02 -35.96 9.83
N ILE A 9 31.91 -37.05 9.06
CA ILE A 9 31.32 -37.04 7.72
C ILE A 9 29.83 -36.69 7.78
N TYR A 10 29.06 -37.26 8.74
CA TYR A 10 27.65 -36.91 8.91
C TYR A 10 27.45 -35.44 9.27
N THR A 11 28.24 -34.88 10.18
CA THR A 11 28.14 -33.45 10.53
C THR A 11 28.48 -32.56 9.34
N LEU A 12 29.48 -32.94 8.55
CA LEU A 12 29.89 -32.19 7.36
C LEU A 12 28.85 -32.24 6.23
N VAL A 13 28.20 -33.39 6.05
CA VAL A 13 27.12 -33.60 5.09
C VAL A 13 25.86 -32.82 5.53
N MET A 14 25.49 -32.90 6.81
CA MET A 14 24.37 -32.12 7.38
C MET A 14 24.61 -30.60 7.30
N MET A 15 25.84 -30.13 7.54
CA MET A 15 26.21 -28.71 7.35
C MET A 15 26.14 -28.28 5.87
N LYS A 16 26.47 -29.16 4.91
CA LYS A 16 26.32 -28.88 3.48
C LYS A 16 24.85 -28.78 3.06
N PHE A 17 24.00 -29.69 3.54
CA PHE A 17 22.55 -29.64 3.28
C PHE A 17 21.89 -28.41 3.94
N PHE A 18 22.29 -28.04 5.15
CA PHE A 18 21.81 -26.84 5.83
C PHE A 18 22.23 -25.55 5.10
N ARG A 19 23.47 -25.49 4.59
CA ARG A 19 23.93 -24.38 3.74
C ARG A 19 23.16 -24.30 2.42
N PHE A 20 22.82 -25.43 1.82
CA PHE A 20 21.99 -25.47 0.61
C PHE A 20 20.56 -24.96 0.87
N TYR A 21 19.98 -25.33 2.02
CA TYR A 21 18.66 -24.86 2.44
C TYR A 21 18.65 -23.35 2.72
N LEU A 22 19.69 -22.81 3.34
CA LEU A 22 19.86 -21.36 3.56
C LEU A 22 19.99 -20.59 2.24
N VAL A 23 20.71 -21.12 1.25
CA VAL A 23 20.84 -20.48 -0.07
C VAL A 23 19.50 -20.52 -0.82
N LEU A 24 18.77 -21.63 -0.76
CA LEU A 24 17.45 -21.75 -1.39
C LEU A 24 16.42 -20.80 -0.75
N ALA A 25 16.43 -20.68 0.59
CA ALA A 25 15.61 -19.72 1.30
C ALA A 25 15.99 -18.28 0.91
N ALA A 26 17.28 -17.96 0.82
CA ALA A 26 17.76 -16.63 0.43
C ALA A 26 17.38 -16.24 -1.01
N VAL A 27 17.31 -17.20 -1.93
CA VAL A 27 16.88 -16.98 -3.33
C VAL A 27 15.35 -16.77 -3.44
N LEU A 28 14.56 -17.26 -2.48
CA LEU A 28 13.10 -17.07 -2.43
C LEU A 28 12.66 -15.78 -1.73
N LEU A 29 13.53 -15.13 -0.95
CA LEU A 29 13.25 -13.86 -0.25
C LEU A 29 12.88 -12.66 -1.15
N PRO A 30 13.42 -12.47 -2.38
CA PRO A 30 13.13 -11.25 -3.15
C PRO A 30 11.76 -11.24 -3.85
N LEU A 31 10.94 -12.28 -3.73
CA LEU A 31 9.63 -12.33 -4.39
C LEU A 31 8.52 -11.53 -3.66
N CYS A 32 8.73 -11.15 -2.40
CA CYS A 32 7.66 -10.58 -1.56
C CYS A 32 7.68 -9.04 -1.41
N GLY A 33 8.74 -8.33 -1.80
CA GLY A 33 8.95 -6.93 -1.42
C GLY A 33 8.53 -5.83 -2.41
N TRP A 34 7.80 -6.13 -3.49
CA TRP A 34 7.69 -5.22 -4.65
C TRP A 34 6.26 -5.12 -5.20
N GLY A 35 5.23 -5.06 -4.35
CA GLY A 35 3.83 -5.07 -4.79
C GLY A 35 3.24 -3.69 -5.09
N GLN A 36 3.60 -2.67 -4.31
CA GLN A 36 2.86 -1.40 -4.26
C GLN A 36 3.36 -0.36 -5.27
N GLU A 37 4.67 -0.14 -5.40
CA GLU A 37 5.23 0.75 -6.45
C GLU A 37 4.81 0.27 -7.84
N LYS A 38 4.84 -1.06 -8.05
CA LYS A 38 4.41 -1.68 -9.30
C LYS A 38 2.96 -1.37 -9.68
N LEU A 39 2.06 -1.16 -8.71
CA LEU A 39 0.67 -0.83 -9.02
C LEU A 39 0.57 0.62 -9.52
N PHE A 40 1.21 1.57 -8.85
CA PHE A 40 1.16 2.96 -9.34
C PHE A 40 1.80 3.09 -10.72
N ASP A 41 3.02 2.58 -10.89
CA ASP A 41 3.77 2.71 -12.14
C ASP A 41 3.02 2.10 -13.32
N LYS A 42 2.44 0.90 -13.12
CA LYS A 42 1.69 0.18 -14.16
C LYS A 42 0.50 0.95 -14.71
N TYR A 43 -0.17 1.76 -13.88
CA TYR A 43 -1.40 2.46 -14.25
C TYR A 43 -1.17 3.96 -14.51
N SER A 44 -0.08 4.53 -14.02
CA SER A 44 0.20 5.96 -14.07
C SER A 44 0.24 6.52 -15.50
N ASP A 45 0.77 5.74 -16.45
CA ASP A 45 0.92 6.11 -17.87
C ASP A 45 -0.18 5.53 -18.78
N MET A 46 -1.19 4.87 -18.22
CA MET A 46 -2.29 4.30 -19.02
C MET A 46 -3.23 5.40 -19.53
N LYS A 47 -3.65 5.29 -20.79
CA LYS A 47 -4.73 6.14 -21.32
C LYS A 47 -5.98 5.98 -20.46
N ASN A 48 -6.72 7.08 -20.27
CA ASN A 48 -7.92 7.15 -19.45
C ASN A 48 -7.70 6.96 -17.93
N VAL A 49 -6.44 7.04 -17.47
CA VAL A 49 -6.09 7.13 -16.06
C VAL A 49 -5.54 8.52 -15.79
N LYS A 50 -6.04 9.16 -14.73
CA LYS A 50 -5.46 10.37 -14.15
C LYS A 50 -4.57 9.94 -13.00
N SER A 51 -3.29 10.30 -13.06
CA SER A 51 -2.30 9.95 -12.06
C SER A 51 -1.68 11.22 -11.46
N VAL A 52 -1.42 11.20 -10.16
CA VAL A 52 -0.67 12.25 -9.45
C VAL A 52 0.31 11.59 -8.50
N TYR A 53 1.56 12.01 -8.57
CA TYR A 53 2.60 11.64 -7.61
C TYR A 53 3.13 12.91 -6.95
N ILE A 54 3.23 12.87 -5.62
CA ILE A 54 3.77 13.95 -4.81
C ILE A 54 4.90 13.35 -3.97
N SER A 55 6.10 13.87 -4.17
CA SER A 55 7.30 13.46 -3.45
C SER A 55 7.42 14.16 -2.10
N LYS A 56 8.23 13.58 -1.20
CA LYS A 56 8.54 14.16 0.11
C LYS A 56 8.97 15.63 0.05
N PRO A 57 9.92 16.07 -0.80
CA PRO A 57 10.31 17.47 -0.85
C PRO A 57 9.14 18.40 -1.20
N MET A 58 8.24 17.97 -2.09
CA MET A 58 7.05 18.74 -2.44
C MET A 58 6.07 18.81 -1.24
N LEU A 59 5.90 17.72 -0.49
CA LEU A 59 5.08 17.69 0.73
C LEU A 59 5.63 18.62 1.82
N GLU A 60 6.96 18.71 1.93
CA GLU A 60 7.65 19.60 2.86
C GLU A 60 7.56 21.08 2.46
N MET A 61 7.43 21.39 1.16
CA MET A 61 7.18 22.75 0.65
C MET A 61 5.81 23.32 1.03
N GLY A 62 4.89 22.48 1.52
CA GLY A 62 3.65 22.91 2.18
C GLY A 62 2.36 22.71 1.36
N PRO A 63 1.20 22.90 2.01
CA PRO A 63 -0.09 22.43 1.50
C PRO A 63 -0.77 23.29 0.44
N GLU A 64 -0.24 24.48 0.11
CA GLU A 64 -0.84 25.39 -0.88
C GLU A 64 -0.99 24.78 -2.28
N TYR A 65 -0.27 23.70 -2.57
CA TYR A 65 -0.26 23.02 -3.87
C TYR A 65 -1.17 21.78 -3.95
N PHE A 66 -1.80 21.35 -2.84
CA PHE A 66 -2.60 20.10 -2.78
C PHE A 66 -4.10 20.36 -2.85
N THR A 67 -4.61 20.73 -4.02
CA THR A 67 -6.02 21.13 -4.21
C THR A 67 -7.06 20.01 -4.09
N ASN A 68 -6.64 18.73 -4.12
CA ASN A 68 -7.56 17.59 -4.19
C ASN A 68 -7.47 16.61 -3.01
N ILE A 69 -6.51 16.78 -2.09
CA ILE A 69 -6.35 15.92 -0.92
C ILE A 69 -5.93 16.78 0.26
N TYR A 70 -6.79 16.86 1.28
CA TYR A 70 -6.41 17.48 2.54
C TYR A 70 -5.54 16.51 3.34
N LEU A 71 -4.23 16.79 3.38
CA LEU A 71 -3.23 15.99 4.11
C LEU A 71 -2.94 16.56 5.52
N GLY A 72 -3.57 17.69 5.86
CA GLY A 72 -3.46 18.34 7.18
C GLY A 72 -2.03 18.66 7.61
N SER A 73 -1.84 18.76 8.93
CA SER A 73 -0.53 18.93 9.59
C SER A 73 0.38 17.70 9.48
N SER A 74 -0.16 16.57 9.04
CA SER A 74 0.54 15.29 8.86
C SER A 74 1.38 15.23 7.57
N THR A 75 1.28 16.23 6.69
CA THR A 75 2.05 16.37 5.44
C THR A 75 3.56 16.15 5.62
N LYS A 76 4.15 16.69 6.69
CA LYS A 76 5.61 16.55 6.98
C LYS A 76 6.04 15.13 7.37
N LYS A 77 5.09 14.28 7.77
CA LYS A 77 5.35 12.89 8.16
C LYS A 77 5.21 11.92 6.98
N LEU A 78 4.68 12.40 5.87
CA LEU A 78 4.51 11.64 4.63
C LEU A 78 5.81 11.67 3.82
N ASN A 79 6.17 10.50 3.30
CA ASN A 79 7.24 10.33 2.33
C ASN A 79 6.72 10.47 0.89
N SER A 80 5.50 10.00 0.62
CA SER A 80 4.92 10.11 -0.71
C SER A 80 3.39 10.05 -0.69
N VAL A 81 2.79 10.68 -1.71
CA VAL A 81 1.37 10.57 -2.02
C VAL A 81 1.20 10.17 -3.47
N ARG A 82 0.42 9.11 -3.71
CA ARG A 82 0.12 8.55 -5.02
C ARG A 82 -1.39 8.49 -5.20
N LEU A 83 -1.89 9.08 -6.28
CA LEU A 83 -3.30 9.10 -6.64
C LEU A 83 -3.49 8.51 -8.03
N LEU A 84 -4.39 7.56 -8.17
CA LEU A 84 -4.91 7.10 -9.45
C LEU A 84 -6.42 7.32 -9.48
N SER A 85 -6.94 7.82 -10.59
CA SER A 85 -8.38 7.89 -10.81
C SER A 85 -8.73 7.58 -12.25
N THR A 86 -9.80 6.82 -12.46
CA THR A 86 -10.29 6.48 -13.78
C THR A 86 -11.81 6.34 -13.78
N SER A 87 -12.41 6.62 -14.93
CA SER A 87 -13.83 6.37 -15.22
C SER A 87 -14.00 5.38 -16.39
N ASP A 88 -12.90 4.81 -16.87
CA ASP A 88 -12.92 3.78 -17.91
C ASP A 88 -13.26 2.43 -17.26
N SER A 89 -14.35 1.79 -17.70
CA SER A 89 -14.87 0.62 -17.00
C SER A 89 -13.98 -0.62 -17.07
N VAL A 90 -13.21 -0.76 -18.16
CA VAL A 90 -12.26 -1.86 -18.32
C VAL A 90 -11.09 -1.64 -17.37
N VAL A 91 -10.57 -0.41 -17.33
CA VAL A 91 -9.47 -0.06 -16.41
C VAL A 91 -9.93 -0.13 -14.95
N CYS A 92 -11.14 0.35 -14.62
CA CYS A 92 -11.74 0.24 -13.29
C CYS A 92 -11.72 -1.21 -12.79
N LYS A 93 -12.26 -2.16 -13.57
CA LYS A 93 -12.31 -3.58 -13.18
C LYS A 93 -10.92 -4.16 -12.94
N LYS A 94 -9.98 -3.87 -13.84
CA LYS A 94 -8.60 -4.37 -13.75
C LYS A 94 -7.86 -3.78 -12.55
N LEU A 95 -7.91 -2.46 -12.39
CA LEU A 95 -7.29 -1.73 -11.29
C LEU A 95 -7.88 -2.17 -9.95
N PHE A 96 -9.21 -2.29 -9.85
CA PHE A 96 -9.85 -2.77 -8.63
C PHE A 96 -9.38 -4.18 -8.25
N LYS A 97 -9.28 -5.10 -9.22
CA LYS A 97 -8.77 -6.45 -8.99
C LYS A 97 -7.32 -6.43 -8.49
N ASP A 98 -6.47 -5.62 -9.10
CA ASP A 98 -5.07 -5.49 -8.72
C ASP A 98 -4.90 -4.83 -7.35
N ILE A 99 -5.76 -3.88 -6.98
CA ILE A 99 -5.76 -3.32 -5.62
C ILE A 99 -6.23 -4.36 -4.60
N ARG A 100 -7.24 -5.19 -4.93
CA ARG A 100 -7.69 -6.27 -4.04
C ARG A 100 -6.63 -7.35 -3.80
N SER A 101 -5.78 -7.63 -4.79
CA SER A 101 -4.67 -8.56 -4.61
C SER A 101 -3.51 -7.96 -3.79
N LEU A 102 -3.39 -6.63 -3.78
CA LEU A 102 -2.46 -5.89 -2.94
C LEU A 102 -2.94 -5.79 -1.48
N LEU A 103 -4.24 -5.57 -1.25
CA LEU A 103 -4.86 -5.44 0.06
C LEU A 103 -5.07 -6.79 0.77
N LYS A 104 -3.98 -7.54 0.97
CA LYS A 104 -4.02 -8.81 1.70
C LYS A 104 -4.29 -8.55 3.19
N PRO A 105 -5.18 -9.33 3.83
CA PRO A 105 -5.48 -9.17 5.26
C PRO A 105 -4.29 -9.35 6.20
N SER A 106 -3.22 -10.03 5.75
CA SER A 106 -1.98 -10.18 6.52
C SER A 106 -1.20 -8.87 6.64
N ASP A 107 -1.30 -8.01 5.62
CA ASP A 107 -0.43 -6.85 5.44
C ASP A 107 -1.21 -5.55 5.71
N TYR A 108 -2.54 -5.57 5.51
CA TYR A 108 -3.42 -4.42 5.66
C TYR A 108 -4.61 -4.71 6.56
N LYS A 109 -4.90 -3.77 7.45
CA LYS A 109 -6.09 -3.74 8.29
C LYS A 109 -7.11 -2.75 7.74
N LEU A 110 -8.35 -3.22 7.55
CA LEU A 110 -9.48 -2.35 7.22
C LEU A 110 -9.83 -1.47 8.44
N LEU A 111 -9.85 -0.15 8.25
CA LEU A 111 -10.25 0.82 9.27
C LEU A 111 -11.72 1.21 9.14
N MET A 112 -12.17 1.46 7.91
CA MET A 112 -13.51 1.94 7.64
C MET A 112 -13.98 1.45 6.28
N LYS A 113 -15.25 1.07 6.22
CA LYS A 113 -15.95 0.73 4.99
C LYS A 113 -17.31 1.39 5.00
N GLN A 114 -17.54 2.25 4.02
CA GLN A 114 -18.78 2.97 3.82
C GLN A 114 -19.36 2.57 2.47
N LYS A 115 -20.63 2.17 2.48
CA LYS A 115 -21.38 1.86 1.28
C LYS A 115 -22.47 2.92 1.10
N GLY A 116 -22.25 3.85 0.18
CA GLY A 116 -23.26 4.84 -0.21
C GLY A 116 -24.06 4.40 -1.44
N THR A 117 -25.12 5.15 -1.72
CA THR A 117 -25.96 5.00 -2.93
C THR A 117 -25.26 5.50 -4.19
N SER A 118 -24.42 6.54 -4.06
CA SER A 118 -23.69 7.16 -5.16
C SER A 118 -22.26 6.64 -5.30
N THR A 119 -21.55 6.45 -4.18
CA THR A 119 -20.16 6.00 -4.10
C THR A 119 -19.94 5.16 -2.84
N SER A 120 -19.00 4.22 -2.89
CA SER A 120 -18.53 3.46 -1.74
C SER A 120 -17.06 3.79 -1.46
N SER A 121 -16.68 3.81 -0.19
CA SER A 121 -15.33 4.17 0.25
C SER A 121 -14.80 3.14 1.24
N GLU A 122 -13.54 2.77 1.09
CA GLU A 122 -12.83 1.85 1.98
C GLU A 122 -11.44 2.41 2.34
N PHE A 123 -11.05 2.24 3.60
CA PHE A 123 -9.82 2.76 4.16
C PHE A 123 -9.03 1.64 4.82
N TYR A 124 -7.76 1.53 4.48
CA TYR A 124 -6.86 0.47 4.94
C TYR A 124 -5.55 1.07 5.45
N VAL A 125 -4.96 0.44 6.46
CA VAL A 125 -3.62 0.79 6.94
C VAL A 125 -2.74 -0.43 7.02
N SER A 126 -1.46 -0.23 6.70
CA SER A 126 -0.40 -1.15 7.12
C SER A 126 0.34 -0.53 8.31
N LYS A 127 0.63 -1.35 9.32
CA LYS A 127 1.28 -0.90 10.54
C LYS A 127 2.41 -1.83 10.96
N TYR A 128 3.50 -1.23 11.41
CA TYR A 128 4.58 -1.92 12.09
C TYR A 128 4.57 -1.50 13.57
N VAL A 129 4.21 -2.44 14.45
CA VAL A 129 3.98 -2.17 15.89
C VAL A 129 2.86 -1.14 16.08
N ASP A 130 3.23 0.11 16.35
CA ASP A 130 2.34 1.25 16.60
C ASP A 130 2.52 2.39 15.59
N ILE A 131 3.38 2.20 14.59
CA ILE A 131 3.61 3.16 13.51
C ILE A 131 2.82 2.70 12.29
N ILE A 132 1.97 3.58 11.78
CA ILE A 132 1.29 3.39 10.50
C ILE A 132 2.27 3.81 9.41
N GLU A 133 2.64 2.88 8.55
CA GLU A 133 3.59 3.11 7.45
C GLU A 133 2.87 3.49 6.15
N GLU A 134 1.63 3.00 6.01
CA GLU A 134 0.86 3.16 4.80
C GLU A 134 -0.63 3.36 5.11
N LEU A 135 -1.27 4.25 4.37
CA LEU A 135 -2.71 4.46 4.36
C LEU A 135 -3.21 4.42 2.92
N ILE A 136 -4.13 3.48 2.66
CA ILE A 136 -4.82 3.34 1.38
C ILE A 136 -6.26 3.78 1.53
N MET A 137 -6.73 4.58 0.58
CA MET A 137 -8.09 5.08 0.51
C MET A 137 -8.65 4.80 -0.88
N LEU A 138 -9.81 4.18 -0.91
CA LEU A 138 -10.37 3.63 -2.13
C LEU A 138 -11.82 4.07 -2.24
N THR A 139 -12.11 4.91 -3.24
CA THR A 139 -13.46 5.39 -3.53
C THR A 139 -13.89 4.83 -4.87
N TYR A 140 -15.04 4.18 -4.93
CA TYR A 140 -15.48 3.49 -6.14
C TYR A 140 -16.98 3.54 -6.31
N LYS A 141 -17.41 3.48 -7.57
CA LYS A 141 -18.81 3.34 -7.98
C LYS A 141 -18.90 2.24 -9.03
N GLU A 142 -19.14 1.02 -8.57
CA GLU A 142 -19.20 -0.17 -9.42
C GLU A 142 -17.99 -0.22 -10.38
N ASP A 143 -18.22 -0.25 -11.69
CA ASP A 143 -17.21 -0.15 -12.73
C ASP A 143 -17.17 1.22 -13.44
N LYS A 144 -17.90 2.22 -12.93
CA LYS A 144 -18.01 3.54 -13.58
C LYS A 144 -16.97 4.54 -13.11
N PHE A 145 -16.45 4.35 -11.90
CA PHE A 145 -15.47 5.23 -11.31
C PHE A 145 -14.65 4.49 -10.26
N LEU A 146 -13.36 4.76 -10.27
CA LEU A 146 -12.43 4.31 -9.24
C LEU A 146 -11.42 5.43 -8.95
N ARG A 147 -11.21 5.70 -7.67
CA ARG A 147 -10.14 6.53 -7.14
C ARG A 147 -9.39 5.73 -6.09
N PHE A 148 -8.08 5.67 -6.25
CA PHE A 148 -7.14 5.03 -5.35
C PHE A 148 -6.16 6.08 -4.88
N ILE A 149 -6.04 6.23 -3.56
CA ILE A 149 -5.10 7.12 -2.91
C ILE A 149 -4.22 6.26 -2.01
N TYR A 150 -2.92 6.41 -2.16
CA TYR A 150 -1.91 5.73 -1.35
C TYR A 150 -1.02 6.79 -0.72
N LEU A 151 -0.92 6.74 0.61
CA LEU A 151 -0.10 7.61 1.43
C LEU A 151 0.95 6.75 2.12
N GLU A 152 2.21 7.11 1.95
CA GLU A 152 3.34 6.45 2.57
C GLU A 152 4.01 7.41 3.53
N GLY A 153 4.34 6.97 4.73
CA GLY A 153 5.01 7.79 5.73
C GLY A 153 4.88 7.22 7.12
N LYS A 154 5.56 7.83 8.09
CA LYS A 154 5.50 7.39 9.49
C LYS A 154 4.45 8.18 10.24
N MET A 155 3.24 7.63 10.31
CA MET A 155 2.07 8.27 10.92
C MET A 155 1.68 7.58 12.23
N THR A 156 1.05 8.35 13.11
CA THR A 156 0.35 7.84 14.29
C THR A 156 -1.14 7.62 13.98
N GLU A 157 -1.85 6.87 14.83
CA GLU A 157 -3.30 6.73 14.71
C GLU A 157 -4.04 8.08 14.76
N LYS A 158 -3.51 9.05 15.52
CA LYS A 158 -4.07 10.41 15.58
C LYS A 158 -3.93 11.11 14.23
N ASP A 159 -2.76 11.01 13.60
CA ASP A 159 -2.52 11.60 12.27
C ASP A 159 -3.49 11.01 11.23
N VAL A 160 -3.72 9.70 11.26
CA VAL A 160 -4.68 9.03 10.37
C VAL A 160 -6.11 9.45 10.69
N LYS A 161 -6.49 9.53 11.96
CA LYS A 161 -7.82 10.00 12.36
C LYS A 161 -8.09 11.42 11.84
N ASP A 162 -7.11 12.31 11.93
CA ASP A 162 -7.24 13.67 11.42
C ASP A 162 -7.44 13.66 9.90
N ILE A 163 -6.68 12.87 9.14
CA ILE A 163 -6.87 12.71 7.68
C ILE A 163 -8.26 12.16 7.34
N LEU A 164 -8.74 11.16 8.09
CA LEU A 164 -10.04 10.53 7.87
C LEU A 164 -11.22 11.45 8.18
N LEU A 165 -11.13 12.25 9.25
CA LEU A 165 -12.20 13.16 9.66
C LEU A 165 -12.51 14.19 8.57
N TYR A 166 -11.49 14.71 7.87
CA TYR A 166 -11.68 15.65 6.75
C TYR A 166 -12.27 15.00 5.49
N GLN A 167 -11.92 13.74 5.23
CA GLN A 167 -12.43 13.03 4.05
C GLN A 167 -13.83 12.46 4.26
N GLY A 168 -14.15 11.97 5.46
CA GLY A 168 -15.49 11.49 5.82
C GLY A 168 -16.54 12.60 6.00
N THR A 169 -16.12 13.84 6.27
CA THR A 169 -17.05 14.99 6.31
C THR A 169 -17.32 15.59 4.94
N SER A 170 -16.42 15.46 3.97
CA SER A 170 -16.63 15.98 2.61
C SER A 170 -17.76 15.26 1.86
N ASP A 171 -17.99 13.97 2.13
CA ASP A 171 -19.10 13.19 1.55
C ASP A 171 -20.44 13.37 2.30
N ASN A 172 -20.45 14.01 3.48
CA ASN A 172 -21.67 14.31 4.26
C ASN A 172 -22.25 15.71 4.00
N VAL A 173 -21.67 16.50 3.09
CA VAL A 173 -22.11 17.88 2.80
C VAL A 173 -22.89 18.00 1.48
N ILE A 174 -23.11 16.92 0.75
CA ILE A 174 -24.00 16.95 -0.42
C ILE A 174 -25.40 16.50 0.01
N HIS A 175 -26.17 17.48 0.50
CA HIS A 175 -27.63 17.45 0.48
C HIS A 175 -28.15 17.36 -0.97
#